data_AF-A0A536E2G8-F1
#
_entry.id   AF-A0A536E2G8-F1
#
_cell.length_a   1.000
_cell.length_b   1.000
_cell.length_c   1.000
_cell.angle_alpha   90.00
_cell.angle_beta   90.00
_cell.angle_gamma   90.00
#
_symmetry.space_group_name_H-M   'P 1'
#
loop_
_entity.id
_entity.type
_entity.pdbx_description
1 polymer ?
#
loop_
_entity_poly.entity_id
_entity_poly.type
_entity_poly.pdbx_seq_one_letter_code
_entity_poly.pdbx_strand_id
1 'polypeptide(L)'
;MSQWGARGRAGAGDDYKKILAAYYKDSRIDSRDTSGMVRIALTHGPIDLARPWPRVFGALPTVAGLLTVDGYPQLSAPEGVVLGFDVGLGGKPEVLMQPVNGAPQISVPFDRPLVIHSIGPAGIRTNILQTMGGDFRTGAEQWRYSGELRIIPKGGANVLPVSVLPIEDYLKGVVPAEMPPYWGVEALKAQAVAARTYAMRKISGSGDFDLEGNQFDQAYSGLTEQVKASNDAVDATKGQVLTYNGQLLSALYMASGGGHTENSEYGFIHWNHGLKPAANLPYLRGIADPLDRAPSWQIGPLSAADAAQILRNNDEDLGDRLLGIDILQRGPSGRVLGVRLRGSSSSDEVSGPVLRAWFGLPDTLVEIVGGG
;
A
#
# COMPACT_ATOMS: atom_id res chain seq x y z
N MET A 1 -1.69 14.47 -4.08
CA MET A 1 -1.14 14.60 -5.45
C MET A 1 -1.72 13.53 -6.37
N SER A 2 -2.17 13.91 -7.57
CA SER A 2 -2.47 12.93 -8.64
C SER A 2 -1.17 12.51 -9.33
N GLN A 3 -0.90 11.22 -9.46
CA GLN A 3 0.30 10.72 -10.14
C GLN A 3 0.22 10.95 -11.66
N TRP A 4 -0.94 10.70 -12.27
CA TRP A 4 -1.18 11.03 -13.69
C TRP A 4 -1.08 12.53 -13.95
N GLY A 5 -1.59 13.36 -13.03
CA GLY A 5 -1.45 14.81 -13.11
C GLY A 5 -0.01 15.28 -12.91
N ALA A 6 0.74 14.69 -11.97
CA ALA A 6 2.17 14.96 -11.79
C ALA A 6 2.99 14.62 -13.05
N ARG A 7 2.71 13.48 -13.69
CA ARG A 7 3.27 13.12 -15.00
C ARG A 7 2.93 14.19 -16.05
N GLY A 8 1.66 14.60 -16.13
CA GLY A 8 1.22 15.61 -17.09
C GLY A 8 1.89 16.96 -16.89
N ARG A 9 2.05 17.40 -15.63
CA ARG A 9 2.77 18.63 -15.25
C ARG A 9 4.26 18.56 -15.58
N ALA A 10 4.92 17.44 -15.27
CA ALA A 10 6.30 17.22 -15.67
C ALA A 10 6.47 17.29 -17.20
N GLY A 11 5.54 16.70 -17.96
CA GLY A 11 5.49 16.80 -19.42
C GLY A 11 5.23 18.22 -19.95
N ALA A 12 4.60 19.07 -19.15
CA ALA A 12 4.38 20.50 -19.44
C ALA A 12 5.55 21.39 -19.00
N GLY A 13 6.62 20.82 -18.43
CA GLY A 13 7.84 21.55 -18.03
C GLY A 13 7.86 22.03 -16.58
N ASP A 14 6.91 21.61 -15.74
CA ASP A 14 7.00 21.86 -14.30
C ASP A 14 8.11 20.99 -13.68
N ASP A 15 8.95 21.61 -12.85
CA ASP A 15 9.84 20.87 -11.97
C ASP A 15 9.07 20.27 -10.78
N TYR A 16 9.71 19.35 -10.06
CA TYR A 16 9.09 18.67 -8.93
C TYR A 16 8.58 19.62 -7.84
N LYS A 17 9.22 20.79 -7.66
CA LYS A 17 8.82 21.78 -6.65
C LYS A 17 7.50 22.44 -7.04
N LYS A 18 7.34 22.81 -8.31
CA LYS A 18 6.08 23.33 -8.86
C LYS A 18 4.96 22.29 -8.81
N ILE A 19 5.28 21.04 -9.16
CA ILE A 19 4.32 19.92 -9.06
C ILE A 19 3.80 19.81 -7.63
N LEU A 20 4.70 19.73 -6.64
CA LEU A 20 4.34 19.62 -5.23
C LEU A 20 3.53 20.83 -4.75
N ALA A 21 3.97 22.05 -5.08
CA ALA A 21 3.27 23.28 -4.70
C ALA A 21 1.85 23.37 -5.29
N ALA A 22 1.60 22.77 -6.45
CA ALA A 22 0.27 22.70 -7.03
C ALA A 22 -0.68 21.85 -6.18
N TYR A 23 -0.23 20.68 -5.70
CA TYR A 23 -1.08 19.73 -4.97
C TYR A 23 -1.12 19.93 -3.45
N TYR A 24 -0.10 20.55 -2.87
CA TYR A 24 0.03 20.76 -1.42
C TYR A 24 0.10 22.27 -1.15
N LYS A 25 -1.06 22.90 -0.97
CA LYS A 25 -1.18 24.36 -0.83
C LYS A 25 -0.44 24.89 0.40
N ASP A 26 0.21 26.04 0.22
CA ASP A 26 0.95 26.76 1.28
C ASP A 26 1.99 25.89 2.02
N SER A 27 2.42 24.80 1.38
CA SER A 27 3.47 23.93 1.91
C SER A 27 4.86 24.46 1.57
N ARG A 28 5.85 24.00 2.32
CA ARG A 28 7.27 24.26 2.08
C ARG A 28 8.01 22.96 1.89
N ILE A 29 9.07 23.00 1.08
CA ILE A 29 10.03 21.92 1.02
C ILE A 29 11.13 22.23 2.03
N ASP A 30 11.19 21.45 3.10
CA ASP A 30 12.23 21.52 4.14
C ASP A 30 13.16 20.32 4.02
N SER A 31 14.29 20.37 4.74
CA SER A 31 15.18 19.23 4.91
C SER A 31 15.06 18.64 6.30
N ARG A 32 14.99 17.30 6.40
CA ARG A 32 15.01 16.56 7.66
C ARG A 32 16.11 15.51 7.64
N ASP A 33 16.55 15.12 8.83
CA ASP A 33 17.43 13.97 8.98
C ASP A 33 16.69 12.68 8.58
N THR A 34 17.34 11.88 7.74
CA THR A 34 16.84 10.61 7.20
C THR A 34 17.72 9.43 7.59
N SER A 35 18.54 9.60 8.64
CA SER A 35 19.36 8.52 9.22
C SER A 35 18.53 7.43 9.92
N GLY A 36 17.26 7.71 10.21
CA GLY A 36 16.35 6.79 10.87
C GLY A 36 15.97 5.56 10.04
N MET A 37 15.62 4.48 10.74
CA MET A 37 15.07 3.27 10.17
C MET A 37 13.55 3.37 10.06
N VAL A 38 12.98 2.67 9.10
CA VAL A 38 11.54 2.47 8.96
C VAL A 38 11.23 0.98 9.04
N ARG A 39 10.11 0.61 9.69
CA ARG A 39 9.65 -0.77 9.85
C ARG A 39 8.37 -0.97 9.04
N ILE A 40 8.40 -1.88 8.06
CA ILE A 40 7.32 -2.09 7.11
C ILE A 40 6.72 -3.48 7.33
N ALA A 41 5.46 -3.56 7.77
CA ALA A 41 4.72 -4.81 7.73
C ALA A 41 4.49 -5.22 6.27
N LEU A 42 4.91 -6.44 5.93
CA LEU A 42 4.78 -6.96 4.57
C LEU A 42 3.35 -7.50 4.32
N THR A 43 2.56 -7.76 5.35
CA THR A 43 1.17 -8.23 5.19
C THR A 43 0.20 -7.35 5.95
N HIS A 44 -1.07 -7.39 5.53
CA HIS A 44 -2.16 -6.80 6.29
C HIS A 44 -2.48 -7.68 7.50
N GLY A 45 -1.79 -7.40 8.62
CA GLY A 45 -1.88 -8.17 9.86
C GLY A 45 -1.06 -9.47 9.88
N PRO A 46 -1.10 -10.20 11.01
CA PRO A 46 -0.37 -11.44 11.19
C PRO A 46 -0.87 -12.57 10.26
N ILE A 47 0.06 -13.42 9.86
CA ILE A 47 -0.16 -14.60 9.03
C ILE A 47 -0.23 -15.82 9.93
N ASP A 48 -1.24 -16.66 9.75
CA ASP A 48 -1.47 -17.89 10.51
C ASP A 48 -0.76 -19.10 9.89
N LEU A 49 0.40 -19.52 10.43
CA LEU A 49 1.23 -20.63 9.94
C LEU A 49 0.50 -21.97 9.75
N ALA A 50 -0.67 -22.15 10.36
CA ALA A 50 -1.46 -23.38 10.25
C ALA A 50 -2.37 -23.46 9.01
N ARG A 51 -2.53 -22.38 8.23
CA ARG A 51 -3.51 -22.35 7.12
C ARG A 51 -3.00 -23.04 5.86
N PRO A 52 -3.82 -23.85 5.16
CA PRO A 52 -3.37 -24.55 3.96
C PRO A 52 -3.33 -23.67 2.69
N TRP A 53 -4.12 -22.59 2.58
CA TRP A 53 -4.18 -21.74 1.37
C TRP A 53 -4.53 -20.26 1.64
N PRO A 54 -4.05 -19.31 0.81
CA PRO A 54 -3.04 -19.50 -0.24
C PRO A 54 -1.61 -19.34 0.32
N ARG A 55 -0.92 -20.48 0.48
CA ARG A 55 0.53 -20.74 0.51
C ARG A 55 1.50 -19.63 1.00
N VAL A 56 1.26 -19.02 2.14
CA VAL A 56 2.24 -18.13 2.80
C VAL A 56 3.33 -18.89 3.59
N PHE A 57 3.29 -20.22 3.58
CA PHE A 57 3.99 -21.03 4.59
C PHE A 57 5.23 -21.77 4.10
N GLY A 58 5.42 -21.89 2.78
CA GLY A 58 6.51 -22.69 2.24
C GLY A 58 7.68 -21.82 1.79
N ALA A 59 8.78 -21.85 2.55
CA ALA A 59 10.11 -21.33 2.22
C ALA A 59 10.19 -19.85 1.80
N LEU A 60 10.84 -19.01 2.60
CA LEU A 60 11.69 -17.96 2.04
C LEU A 60 12.71 -18.64 1.10
N PRO A 61 12.63 -18.39 -0.21
CA PRO A 61 13.69 -18.79 -1.11
C PRO A 61 15.00 -18.11 -0.68
N THR A 62 16.08 -18.89 -0.73
CA THR A 62 17.48 -18.45 -0.81
C THR A 62 17.81 -17.10 -0.17
N VAL A 63 18.36 -17.11 1.04
CA VAL A 63 19.04 -15.94 1.59
C VAL A 63 20.38 -15.76 0.86
N ALA A 64 20.57 -14.61 0.22
CA ALA A 64 21.84 -14.26 -0.41
C ALA A 64 22.80 -13.62 0.60
N GLY A 65 24.09 -13.99 0.53
CA GLY A 65 25.11 -13.61 1.52
C GLY A 65 25.06 -14.41 2.82
N LEU A 66 25.91 -14.04 3.79
CA LEU A 66 25.95 -14.66 5.11
C LEU A 66 24.63 -14.40 5.85
N LEU A 67 23.98 -15.46 6.31
CA LEU A 67 22.81 -15.39 7.17
C LEU A 67 23.25 -15.33 8.63
N THR A 68 22.90 -14.24 9.31
CA THR A 68 22.96 -14.16 10.78
C THR A 68 21.56 -13.99 11.33
N VAL A 69 21.24 -14.75 12.38
CA VAL A 69 19.93 -14.72 13.02
C VAL A 69 20.06 -14.41 14.50
N ASP A 70 19.51 -13.27 14.92
CA ASP A 70 19.75 -12.76 16.27
C ASP A 70 19.14 -13.65 17.36
N GLY A 71 20.02 -14.12 18.23
CA GLY A 71 19.71 -15.04 19.31
C GLY A 71 19.32 -16.46 18.86
N TYR A 72 19.43 -16.79 17.57
CA TYR A 72 19.28 -18.17 17.10
C TYR A 72 20.56 -18.58 16.35
N PRO A 73 21.70 -18.69 17.07
CA PRO A 73 23.00 -18.94 16.44
C PRO A 73 23.04 -20.22 15.60
N GLN A 74 22.23 -21.23 15.95
CA GLN A 74 22.07 -22.47 15.20
C GLN A 74 21.47 -22.29 13.78
N LEU A 75 20.91 -21.12 13.48
CA LEU A 75 20.39 -20.76 12.16
C LEU A 75 21.38 -19.93 11.33
N SER A 76 22.62 -19.78 11.80
CA SER A 76 23.66 -19.11 11.03
C SER A 76 24.16 -20.05 9.93
N ALA A 77 24.16 -19.57 8.68
CA ALA A 77 24.49 -20.40 7.53
C ALA A 77 25.15 -19.57 6.40
N PRO A 78 25.93 -20.23 5.51
CA PRO A 78 26.47 -19.58 4.32
C PRO A 78 25.35 -19.19 3.33
N GLU A 79 25.73 -18.42 2.31
CA GLU A 79 24.86 -18.03 1.22
C GLU A 79 24.15 -19.22 0.56
N GLY A 80 22.91 -19.00 0.15
CA GLY A 80 22.13 -19.97 -0.62
C GLY A 80 21.14 -20.78 0.21
N VAL A 81 21.15 -20.63 1.54
CA VAL A 81 20.28 -21.37 2.45
C VAL A 81 18.80 -21.00 2.24
N VAL A 82 17.93 -22.00 2.35
CA VAL A 82 16.47 -21.82 2.31
C VAL A 82 15.94 -21.81 3.74
N LEU A 83 15.08 -20.84 4.06
CA LEU A 83 14.40 -20.74 5.35
C LEU A 83 12.89 -20.95 5.16
N GLY A 84 12.32 -22.01 5.71
CA GLY A 84 10.87 -22.22 5.80
C GLY A 84 10.30 -21.80 7.15
N PHE A 85 8.99 -21.58 7.20
CA PHE A 85 8.26 -21.32 8.44
C PHE A 85 7.09 -22.28 8.55
N ASP A 86 7.00 -23.01 9.65
CA ASP A 86 5.97 -24.02 9.87
C ASP A 86 5.47 -23.96 11.32
N VAL A 87 4.51 -24.82 11.65
CA VAL A 87 3.98 -24.99 12.99
C VAL A 87 4.56 -26.26 13.61
N GLY A 88 5.26 -26.10 14.72
CA GLY A 88 5.77 -27.20 15.52
C GLY A 88 4.66 -27.94 16.28
N LEU A 89 5.02 -29.09 16.87
CA LEU A 89 4.10 -29.96 17.62
C LEU A 89 3.38 -29.27 18.80
N GLY A 90 3.89 -28.12 19.28
CA GLY A 90 3.28 -27.31 20.33
C GLY A 90 2.38 -26.16 19.83
N GLY A 91 2.07 -26.09 18.52
CA GLY A 91 1.32 -24.97 17.94
C GLY A 91 2.10 -23.66 17.90
N LYS A 92 3.43 -23.73 18.06
CA LYS A 92 4.35 -22.58 18.02
C LYS A 92 5.00 -22.47 16.64
N PRO A 93 5.39 -21.26 16.21
CA PRO A 93 6.17 -21.08 15.00
C PRO A 93 7.52 -21.80 15.09
N GLU A 94 7.88 -22.50 14.03
CA GLU A 94 9.20 -23.10 13.80
C GLU A 94 9.79 -22.55 12.52
N VAL A 95 11.11 -22.36 12.52
CA VAL A 95 11.88 -22.06 11.31
C VAL A 95 12.63 -23.30 10.87
N LEU A 96 12.47 -23.64 9.60
CA LEU A 96 13.11 -24.76 8.93
C LEU A 96 14.28 -24.24 8.12
N MET A 97 15.50 -24.58 8.47
CA MET A 97 16.67 -24.21 7.68
C MET A 97 17.15 -25.40 6.85
N GLN A 98 17.17 -25.24 5.53
CA GLN A 98 17.70 -26.23 4.61
C GLN A 98 19.03 -25.74 4.00
N PRO A 99 20.18 -26.32 4.43
CA PRO A 99 21.49 -25.97 3.91
C PRO A 99 21.71 -26.43 2.46
N VAL A 100 22.55 -25.72 1.72
CA VAL A 100 22.83 -25.97 0.28
C VAL A 100 23.60 -27.29 0.03
N ASN A 101 24.31 -27.80 1.04
CA ASN A 101 25.26 -28.92 0.88
C ASN A 101 24.70 -30.30 1.24
N GLY A 102 23.37 -30.48 1.24
CA GLY A 102 22.73 -31.74 1.63
C GLY A 102 22.87 -32.09 3.12
N ALA A 103 23.28 -31.12 3.95
CA ALA A 103 23.27 -31.27 5.40
C ALA A 103 21.83 -31.42 5.91
N PRO A 104 21.62 -32.09 7.07
CA PRO A 104 20.29 -32.26 7.63
C PRO A 104 19.58 -30.92 7.84
N GLN A 105 18.30 -30.88 7.52
CA GLN A 105 17.44 -29.75 7.84
C GLN A 105 17.42 -29.52 9.36
N ILE A 106 17.50 -28.26 9.76
CA ILE A 106 17.39 -27.87 11.17
C ILE A 106 16.01 -27.26 11.37
N SER A 107 15.25 -27.74 12.36
CA SER A 107 14.03 -27.08 12.82
C SER A 107 14.27 -26.40 14.16
N VAL A 108 13.85 -25.14 14.28
CA VAL A 108 14.03 -24.35 15.49
C VAL A 108 12.72 -23.65 15.85
N PRO A 109 12.10 -23.95 16.99
CA PRO A 109 10.97 -23.17 17.48
C PRO A 109 11.42 -21.77 17.91
N PHE A 110 10.58 -20.77 17.65
CA PHE A 110 10.82 -19.40 18.06
C PHE A 110 9.58 -18.78 18.70
N ASP A 111 9.80 -18.05 19.79
CA ASP A 111 8.77 -17.38 20.60
C ASP A 111 9.08 -15.89 20.83
N ARG A 112 10.18 -15.41 20.26
CA ARG A 112 10.56 -14.00 20.17
C ARG A 112 10.89 -13.65 18.71
N PRO A 113 10.94 -12.36 18.35
CA PRO A 113 11.26 -11.94 16.99
C PRO A 113 12.53 -12.62 16.45
N LEU A 114 12.38 -13.26 15.29
CA LEU A 114 13.48 -13.79 14.49
C LEU A 114 13.98 -12.67 13.58
N VAL A 115 15.20 -12.18 13.80
CA VAL A 115 15.78 -11.10 12.98
C VAL A 115 16.77 -11.72 12.01
N ILE A 116 16.44 -11.66 10.72
CA ILE A 116 17.21 -12.22 9.62
C ILE A 116 17.96 -11.06 8.97
N HIS A 117 19.29 -11.15 8.98
CA HIS A 117 20.16 -10.21 8.29
C HIS A 117 20.62 -10.81 6.96
N SER A 118 20.55 -10.02 5.89
CA SER A 118 21.20 -10.35 4.61
C SER A 118 22.25 -9.30 4.28
N ILE A 119 23.48 -9.74 4.11
CA ILE A 119 24.65 -8.88 3.84
C ILE A 119 24.88 -8.72 2.32
N GLY A 120 24.21 -9.51 1.49
CA GLY A 120 24.38 -9.52 0.04
C GLY A 120 23.55 -8.46 -0.70
N PRO A 121 24.02 -7.94 -1.84
CA PRO A 121 23.27 -6.95 -2.65
C PRO A 121 21.99 -7.53 -3.27
N ALA A 122 21.84 -8.86 -3.29
CA ALA A 122 20.62 -9.53 -3.74
C ALA A 122 19.52 -9.56 -2.66
N GLY A 123 19.86 -9.27 -1.41
CA GLY A 123 18.94 -9.25 -0.27
C GLY A 123 18.31 -10.62 0.03
N ILE A 124 17.19 -10.57 0.76
CA ILE A 124 16.35 -11.71 1.11
C ILE A 124 15.31 -11.89 0.02
N ARG A 125 15.31 -13.04 -0.66
CA ARG A 125 14.27 -13.41 -1.62
C ARG A 125 13.07 -14.00 -0.86
N THR A 126 11.85 -13.67 -1.24
CA THR A 126 10.61 -14.13 -0.58
C THR A 126 9.37 -14.05 -1.46
N ASN A 127 8.48 -15.00 -1.28
CA ASN A 127 7.14 -15.02 -1.86
C ASN A 127 6.06 -14.50 -0.89
N ILE A 128 6.43 -13.99 0.30
CA ILE A 128 5.50 -13.53 1.35
C ILE A 128 4.43 -12.55 0.81
N LEU A 129 4.79 -11.68 -0.15
CA LEU A 129 3.86 -10.67 -0.71
C LEU A 129 2.90 -11.17 -1.78
N GLN A 130 2.94 -12.44 -2.21
CA GLN A 130 2.04 -12.95 -3.27
C GLN A 130 0.55 -12.97 -2.86
N THR A 131 0.22 -12.54 -1.64
CA THR A 131 -1.14 -12.47 -1.09
C THR A 131 -1.95 -11.26 -1.52
N MET A 132 -1.39 -10.33 -2.30
CA MET A 132 -2.12 -9.16 -2.78
C MET A 132 -2.41 -9.24 -4.29
N GLY A 133 -3.54 -9.87 -4.63
CA GLY A 133 -4.31 -9.53 -5.85
C GLY A 133 -3.95 -10.17 -7.20
N GLY A 134 -3.17 -11.26 -7.26
CA GLY A 134 -2.80 -11.92 -8.52
C GLY A 134 -3.13 -13.42 -8.59
N ASP A 135 -3.51 -13.90 -9.78
CA ASP A 135 -3.62 -15.33 -10.10
C ASP A 135 -2.26 -16.02 -9.90
N PHE A 136 -2.17 -16.92 -8.92
CA PHE A 136 -0.99 -17.72 -8.56
C PHE A 136 -0.44 -18.61 -9.69
N ARG A 137 -1.10 -18.66 -10.86
CA ARG A 137 -0.76 -19.52 -12.00
C ARG A 137 0.36 -19.01 -12.90
N THR A 138 0.85 -17.78 -12.68
CA THR A 138 2.08 -17.29 -13.31
C THR A 138 3.24 -17.52 -12.34
N GLY A 139 4.35 -18.08 -12.82
CA GLY A 139 5.44 -18.61 -11.98
C GLY A 139 5.85 -17.66 -10.85
N ALA A 140 6.08 -18.20 -9.64
CA ALA A 140 6.32 -17.43 -8.43
C ALA A 140 7.40 -16.35 -8.61
N GLU A 141 6.98 -15.10 -8.80
CA GLU A 141 7.88 -13.95 -8.77
C GLU A 141 8.35 -13.75 -7.33
N GLN A 142 9.64 -13.98 -7.09
CA GLN A 142 10.25 -13.80 -5.77
C GLN A 142 10.57 -12.32 -5.54
N TRP A 143 9.94 -11.74 -4.52
CA TRP A 143 10.26 -10.40 -4.05
C TRP A 143 11.61 -10.39 -3.35
N ARG A 144 12.35 -9.28 -3.43
CA ARG A 144 13.66 -9.11 -2.78
C ARG A 144 13.61 -7.98 -1.77
N TYR A 145 14.20 -8.14 -0.59
CA TYR A 145 14.27 -7.13 0.47
C TYR A 145 15.70 -6.92 0.95
N SER A 146 16.11 -5.67 1.11
CA SER A 146 17.35 -5.30 1.82
C SER A 146 17.09 -5.06 3.31
N GLY A 147 18.18 -4.89 4.06
CA GLY A 147 18.13 -4.62 5.49
C GLY A 147 17.81 -5.87 6.29
N GLU A 148 16.99 -5.71 7.32
CA GLU A 148 16.55 -6.79 8.18
C GLU A 148 15.16 -7.28 7.78
N LEU A 149 14.94 -8.60 7.82
CA LEU A 149 13.61 -9.18 7.85
C LEU A 149 13.34 -9.73 9.24
N ARG A 150 12.32 -9.19 9.90
CA ARG A 150 11.87 -9.65 11.21
C ARG A 150 10.62 -10.50 11.06
N ILE A 151 10.63 -11.70 11.65
CA ILE A 151 9.45 -12.55 11.77
C ILE A 151 9.02 -12.53 13.23
N ILE A 152 7.94 -11.83 13.52
CA ILE A 152 7.49 -11.53 14.88
C ILE A 152 6.36 -12.48 15.29
N PRO A 153 6.53 -13.35 16.29
CA PRO A 153 5.44 -14.16 16.82
C PRO A 153 4.31 -13.32 17.39
N LYS A 154 3.06 -13.69 17.08
CA LYS A 154 1.83 -13.01 17.51
C LYS A 154 0.90 -13.91 18.35
N GLY A 155 1.45 -15.00 18.87
CA GLY A 155 0.72 -16.01 19.64
C GLY A 155 0.13 -17.11 18.77
N GLY A 156 0.13 -18.34 19.30
CA GLY A 156 -0.19 -19.54 18.52
C GLY A 156 0.74 -19.66 17.31
N ALA A 157 0.17 -20.01 16.15
CA ALA A 157 0.87 -20.12 14.88
C ALA A 157 1.03 -18.78 14.14
N ASN A 158 0.62 -17.65 14.72
CA ASN A 158 0.60 -16.38 13.99
C ASN A 158 1.98 -15.70 14.00
N VAL A 159 2.39 -15.18 12.84
CA VAL A 159 3.61 -14.39 12.68
C VAL A 159 3.38 -13.13 11.86
N LEU A 160 4.08 -12.05 12.17
CA LEU A 160 4.08 -10.81 11.39
C LEU A 160 5.46 -10.60 10.75
N PRO A 161 5.55 -10.63 9.40
CA PRO A 161 6.78 -10.30 8.70
C PRO A 161 6.94 -8.78 8.56
N VAL A 162 8.10 -8.28 8.98
CA VAL A 162 8.44 -6.85 8.97
C VAL A 162 9.80 -6.62 8.33
N SER A 163 9.88 -5.82 7.27
CA SER A 163 11.14 -5.35 6.68
C SER A 163 11.61 -4.09 7.41
N VAL A 164 12.90 -4.02 7.78
CA VAL A 164 13.49 -2.88 8.49
C VAL A 164 14.73 -2.40 7.76
N LEU A 165 14.72 -1.13 7.35
CA LEU A 165 15.78 -0.52 6.54
C LEU A 165 15.79 1.01 6.67
N PRO A 166 16.87 1.69 6.26
CA PRO A 166 16.91 3.15 6.20
C PRO A 166 15.81 3.71 5.30
N ILE A 167 15.23 4.86 5.67
CA ILE A 167 14.10 5.43 4.94
C ILE A 167 14.41 5.73 3.45
N GLU A 168 15.65 6.10 3.11
CA GLU A 168 16.03 6.34 1.72
C GLU A 168 16.04 5.06 0.89
N ASP A 169 16.38 3.92 1.49
CA ASP A 169 16.35 2.62 0.81
C ASP A 169 14.92 2.10 0.70
N TYR A 170 14.08 2.36 1.70
CA TYR A 170 12.63 2.12 1.62
C TYR A 170 12.00 2.86 0.45
N LEU A 171 12.33 4.15 0.28
CA LEU A 171 11.77 4.96 -0.81
C LEU A 171 12.19 4.46 -2.20
N LYS A 172 13.35 3.83 -2.33
CA LYS A 172 13.76 3.17 -3.58
C LYS A 172 12.84 2.00 -3.94
N GLY A 173 12.21 1.35 -2.96
CA GLY A 173 11.16 0.35 -3.19
C GLY A 173 9.74 0.94 -3.30
N VAL A 174 9.48 2.15 -2.79
CA VAL A 174 8.15 2.78 -2.89
C VAL A 174 7.95 3.49 -4.22
N VAL A 175 8.91 4.33 -4.62
CA VAL A 175 8.75 5.17 -5.81
C VAL A 175 8.45 4.36 -7.09
N PRO A 176 9.17 3.27 -7.43
CA PRO A 176 8.84 2.49 -8.61
C PRO A 176 7.53 1.69 -8.48
N ALA A 177 7.17 1.26 -7.28
CA ALA A 177 5.92 0.54 -7.00
C ALA A 177 4.68 1.44 -7.13
N GLU A 178 4.85 2.73 -6.82
CA GLU A 178 3.79 3.74 -6.88
C GLU A 178 3.71 4.45 -8.23
N MET A 179 4.86 4.70 -8.88
CA MET A 179 4.94 5.52 -10.08
C MET A 179 5.84 4.86 -11.14
N PRO A 180 5.34 4.63 -12.36
CA PRO A 180 6.15 4.03 -13.42
C PRO A 180 7.42 4.84 -13.70
N PRO A 181 8.61 4.20 -13.71
CA PRO A 181 9.90 4.90 -13.83
C PRO A 181 10.09 5.73 -15.11
N TYR A 182 9.31 5.45 -16.15
CA TYR A 182 9.35 6.19 -17.42
C TYR A 182 8.44 7.43 -17.44
N TRP A 183 7.78 7.80 -16.33
CA TRP A 183 6.90 8.97 -16.23
C TRP A 183 7.63 10.32 -16.06
N GLY A 184 8.97 10.30 -16.06
CA GLY A 184 9.81 11.48 -16.07
C GLY A 184 10.36 11.83 -14.69
N VAL A 185 11.60 12.33 -14.70
CA VAL A 185 12.38 12.56 -13.47
C VAL A 185 11.71 13.52 -12.49
N GLU A 186 11.04 14.57 -12.98
CA GLU A 186 10.40 15.56 -12.10
C GLU A 186 9.14 15.00 -11.42
N ALA A 187 8.39 14.12 -12.08
CA ALA A 187 7.29 13.40 -11.46
C ALA A 187 7.80 12.41 -10.39
N LEU A 188 8.88 11.67 -10.70
CA LEU A 188 9.49 10.74 -9.75
C LEU A 188 10.06 11.45 -8.52
N LYS A 189 10.69 12.63 -8.69
CA LYS A 189 11.16 13.46 -7.57
C LYS A 189 10.00 13.97 -6.72
N ALA A 190 8.90 14.39 -7.33
CA ALA A 190 7.70 14.79 -6.60
C ALA A 190 7.13 13.62 -5.79
N GLN A 191 7.05 12.42 -6.38
CA GLN A 191 6.65 11.19 -5.69
C GLN A 191 7.59 10.87 -4.53
N ALA A 192 8.91 10.96 -4.72
CA ALA A 192 9.89 10.68 -3.67
C ALA A 192 9.71 11.61 -2.45
N VAL A 193 9.53 12.91 -2.66
CA VAL A 193 9.32 13.88 -1.58
C VAL A 193 7.98 13.66 -0.87
N ALA A 194 6.89 13.41 -1.62
CA ALA A 194 5.58 13.11 -1.04
C ALA A 194 5.62 11.81 -0.22
N ALA A 195 6.18 10.73 -0.78
CA ALA A 195 6.33 9.45 -0.11
C ALA A 195 7.20 9.55 1.15
N ARG A 196 8.33 10.26 1.10
CA ARG A 196 9.19 10.50 2.27
C ARG A 196 8.42 11.20 3.38
N THR A 197 7.69 12.25 3.02
CA THR A 197 6.90 13.03 3.99
C THR A 197 5.83 12.17 4.65
N TYR A 198 5.12 11.36 3.86
CA TYR A 198 4.11 10.43 4.35
C TYR A 198 4.71 9.44 5.35
N ALA A 199 5.78 8.75 4.95
CA ALA A 199 6.47 7.77 5.78
C ALA A 199 6.98 8.39 7.08
N MET A 200 7.71 9.51 7.01
CA MET A 200 8.25 10.19 8.20
C MET A 200 7.18 10.66 9.17
N ARG A 201 5.99 11.04 8.68
CA ARG A 201 4.87 11.44 9.53
C ARG A 201 4.25 10.25 10.27
N LYS A 202 4.34 9.04 9.72
CA LYS A 202 3.74 7.82 10.26
C LYS A 202 4.67 7.04 11.19
N ILE A 203 5.99 7.23 11.04
CA ILE A 203 6.99 6.67 11.96
C ILE A 203 6.70 7.16 13.38
N SER A 204 6.26 6.24 14.23
CA SER A 204 5.90 6.52 15.62
C SER A 204 6.97 6.07 16.61
N GLY A 205 7.87 5.17 16.18
CA GLY A 205 8.86 4.53 17.05
C GLY A 205 8.25 3.55 18.07
N SER A 206 6.94 3.27 17.99
CA SER A 206 6.20 2.37 18.88
C SER A 206 5.59 1.20 18.09
N GLY A 207 5.14 0.14 18.77
CA GLY A 207 4.56 -1.04 18.11
C GLY A 207 5.57 -1.86 17.32
N ASP A 208 5.09 -2.79 16.49
CA ASP A 208 5.95 -3.71 15.71
C ASP A 208 6.41 -3.16 14.36
N PHE A 209 5.63 -2.25 13.78
CA PHE A 209 5.89 -1.62 12.49
C PHE A 209 5.37 -0.18 12.45
N ASP A 210 5.83 0.58 11.46
CA ASP A 210 5.44 1.98 11.23
C ASP A 210 4.48 2.13 10.04
N LEU A 211 4.65 1.29 9.01
CA LEU A 211 3.90 1.32 7.75
C LEU A 211 3.54 -0.10 7.26
N GLU A 212 2.49 -0.24 6.48
CA GLU A 212 2.18 -1.43 5.68
C GLU A 212 2.70 -1.27 4.24
N GLY A 213 3.28 -2.33 3.66
CA GLY A 213 3.80 -2.34 2.28
C GLY A 213 2.72 -2.48 1.21
N ASN A 214 1.54 -1.90 1.43
CA ASN A 214 0.34 -2.09 0.61
C ASN A 214 -0.52 -0.82 0.52
N GLN A 215 -1.71 -0.95 -0.07
CA GLN A 215 -2.68 0.14 -0.26
C GLN A 215 -3.18 0.84 1.02
N PHE A 216 -2.97 0.27 2.21
CA PHE A 216 -3.31 0.93 3.48
C PHE A 216 -2.35 2.06 3.82
N ASP A 217 -1.10 1.98 3.34
CA ASP A 217 -0.10 3.04 3.48
C ASP A 217 0.54 3.39 2.14
N GLN A 218 1.53 2.61 1.68
CA GLN A 218 2.22 2.84 0.42
C GLN A 218 2.63 1.50 -0.22
N ALA A 219 2.48 1.39 -1.55
CA ALA A 219 2.99 0.24 -2.28
C ALA A 219 4.52 0.14 -2.10
N TYR A 220 5.01 -1.06 -1.77
CA TYR A 220 6.43 -1.29 -1.49
C TYR A 220 6.93 -2.57 -2.16
N SER A 221 7.88 -2.41 -3.08
CA SER A 221 8.44 -3.52 -3.86
C SER A 221 9.75 -4.09 -3.32
N GLY A 222 10.30 -3.54 -2.23
CA GLY A 222 11.67 -3.81 -1.80
C GLY A 222 12.69 -3.51 -2.91
N LEU A 223 13.59 -4.45 -3.19
CA LEU A 223 14.59 -4.43 -4.25
C LEU A 223 14.06 -4.91 -5.62
N THR A 224 12.83 -5.43 -5.70
CA THR A 224 12.34 -6.14 -6.90
C THR A 224 12.21 -5.21 -8.09
N GLU A 225 11.53 -4.07 -7.91
CA GLU A 225 11.21 -3.11 -8.98
C GLU A 225 12.16 -1.90 -9.00
N GLN A 226 13.23 -1.94 -8.22
CA GLN A 226 14.21 -0.86 -8.23
C GLN A 226 14.86 -0.70 -9.59
N VAL A 227 14.85 0.53 -10.09
CA VAL A 227 15.53 0.91 -11.32
C VAL A 227 16.27 2.22 -11.12
N LYS A 228 17.28 2.46 -11.96
CA LYS A 228 18.15 3.62 -11.82
C LYS A 228 17.37 4.94 -11.80
N ALA A 229 16.36 5.11 -12.66
CA ALA A 229 15.61 6.37 -12.78
C ALA A 229 14.86 6.74 -11.49
N SER A 230 14.19 5.79 -10.83
CA SER A 230 13.52 6.04 -9.54
C SER A 230 14.52 6.22 -8.41
N ASN A 231 15.59 5.43 -8.38
CA ASN A 231 16.65 5.54 -7.38
C ASN A 231 17.36 6.92 -7.45
N ASP A 232 17.70 7.38 -8.65
CA ASP A 232 18.30 8.70 -8.86
C ASP A 232 17.36 9.83 -8.39
N ALA A 233 16.04 9.68 -8.57
CA ALA A 233 15.07 10.68 -8.12
C ALA A 233 14.95 10.72 -6.58
N VAL A 234 15.00 9.55 -5.92
CA VAL A 234 15.08 9.46 -4.45
C VAL A 234 16.35 10.13 -3.95
N ASP A 235 17.51 9.75 -4.51
CA ASP A 235 18.82 10.27 -4.10
C ASP A 235 18.93 11.80 -4.34
N ALA A 236 18.42 12.30 -5.47
CA ALA A 236 18.41 13.74 -5.78
C ALA A 236 17.50 14.57 -4.88
N THR A 237 16.57 13.93 -4.15
CA THR A 237 15.66 14.58 -3.20
C THR A 237 15.89 14.13 -1.76
N LYS A 238 17.03 13.51 -1.47
CA LYS A 238 17.38 13.01 -0.15
C LYS A 238 17.13 14.05 0.94
N GLY A 239 16.43 13.64 2.00
CA GLY A 239 16.08 14.52 3.12
C GLY A 239 14.99 15.56 2.85
N GLN A 240 14.55 15.76 1.60
CA GLN A 240 13.51 16.74 1.28
C GLN A 240 12.12 16.21 1.63
N VAL A 241 11.38 17.00 2.39
CA VAL A 241 10.02 16.71 2.87
C VAL A 241 9.12 17.93 2.71
N LEU A 242 7.81 17.70 2.74
CA LEU A 242 6.81 18.76 2.76
C LEU A 242 6.39 19.09 4.19
N THR A 243 6.37 20.38 4.50
CA THR A 243 5.86 20.88 5.77
C THR A 243 4.76 21.91 5.57
N TYR A 244 3.87 21.97 6.56
CA TYR A 244 2.89 23.03 6.72
C TYR A 244 3.02 23.55 8.15
N ASN A 245 3.22 24.86 8.33
CA ASN A 245 3.54 25.47 9.62
C ASN A 245 4.73 24.80 10.35
N GLY A 246 5.76 24.40 9.60
CA GLY A 246 6.98 23.78 10.15
C GLY A 246 6.83 22.32 10.60
N GLN A 247 5.63 21.73 10.47
CA GLN A 247 5.35 20.33 10.77
C GLN A 247 5.18 19.51 9.50
N LEU A 248 5.56 18.23 9.51
CA LEU A 248 5.31 17.33 8.39
C LEU A 248 3.82 17.28 8.05
N LEU A 249 3.48 17.58 6.79
CA LEU A 249 2.09 17.54 6.34
C LEU A 249 1.65 16.10 6.01
N SER A 250 0.33 15.87 5.88
CA SER A 250 -0.19 14.59 5.39
C SER A 250 -0.07 14.55 3.87
N ALA A 251 1.00 13.94 3.35
CA ALA A 251 1.34 13.98 1.93
C ALA A 251 0.58 12.91 1.12
N LEU A 252 -0.76 12.97 1.15
CA LEU A 252 -1.61 12.01 0.44
C LEU A 252 -1.42 12.12 -1.08
N TYR A 253 -1.38 10.98 -1.76
CA TYR A 253 -1.35 10.88 -3.22
C TYR A 253 -2.24 9.73 -3.71
N MET A 254 -2.54 9.73 -5.00
CA MET A 254 -3.44 8.77 -5.66
C MET A 254 -3.03 8.61 -7.12
N ALA A 255 -3.41 7.50 -7.74
CA ALA A 255 -3.14 7.24 -9.15
C ALA A 255 -3.65 8.39 -10.04
N SER A 256 -4.93 8.71 -9.94
CA SER A 256 -5.58 9.78 -10.70
C SER A 256 -6.62 10.50 -9.83
N GLY A 257 -6.73 11.81 -10.03
CA GLY A 257 -7.83 12.62 -9.53
C GLY A 257 -8.99 12.74 -10.51
N GLY A 258 -8.91 12.15 -11.72
CA GLY A 258 -9.99 12.23 -12.72
C GLY A 258 -10.21 13.65 -13.27
N GLY A 259 -9.13 14.44 -13.36
CA GLY A 259 -9.19 15.83 -13.84
C GLY A 259 -9.50 16.88 -12.76
N HIS A 260 -9.83 16.47 -11.53
CA HIS A 260 -10.00 17.39 -10.40
C HIS A 260 -9.75 16.66 -9.06
N THR A 261 -8.81 17.12 -8.24
CA THR A 261 -8.57 16.52 -6.91
C THR A 261 -9.67 16.91 -5.91
N GLU A 262 -9.81 16.19 -4.80
CA GLU A 262 -10.85 16.48 -3.80
C GLU A 262 -10.30 17.21 -2.57
N ASN A 263 -11.17 17.95 -1.88
CA ASN A 263 -10.92 18.49 -0.55
C ASN A 263 -10.76 17.35 0.47
N SER A 264 -9.81 17.45 1.40
CA SER A 264 -9.51 16.36 2.34
C SER A 264 -10.71 15.93 3.20
N GLU A 265 -11.57 16.88 3.59
CA GLU A 265 -12.77 16.62 4.37
C GLU A 265 -13.80 15.75 3.63
N TYR A 266 -13.67 15.59 2.31
CA TYR A 266 -14.54 14.78 1.47
C TYR A 266 -13.89 13.48 0.98
N GLY A 267 -12.60 13.26 1.28
CA GLY A 267 -11.89 12.04 0.88
C GLY A 267 -12.13 10.82 1.77
N PHE A 268 -12.37 11.02 3.07
CA PHE A 268 -12.53 9.95 4.07
C PHE A 268 -13.82 10.12 4.88
N ILE A 269 -14.95 10.15 4.18
CA ILE A 269 -16.25 10.49 4.76
C ILE A 269 -16.99 9.30 5.34
N HIS A 270 -17.91 9.60 6.26
CA HIS A 270 -18.96 8.67 6.68
C HIS A 270 -20.34 9.23 6.32
N TRP A 271 -21.32 8.34 6.17
CA TRP A 271 -22.72 8.70 5.97
C TRP A 271 -23.55 8.10 7.09
N ASN A 272 -24.27 8.96 7.82
CA ASN A 272 -25.26 8.54 8.82
C ASN A 272 -26.37 9.59 8.80
N HIS A 273 -27.36 9.36 7.95
CA HIS A 273 -28.43 10.32 7.62
C HIS A 273 -27.89 11.70 7.22
N GLY A 274 -26.87 11.70 6.36
CA GLY A 274 -26.19 12.89 5.88
C GLY A 274 -24.67 12.83 6.02
N LEU A 275 -24.00 13.74 5.31
CA LEU A 275 -22.54 13.82 5.24
C LEU A 275 -21.91 14.08 6.61
N LYS A 276 -20.99 13.22 7.02
CA LYS A 276 -20.04 13.45 8.11
C LYS A 276 -18.65 13.63 7.51
N PRO A 277 -18.17 14.89 7.37
CA PRO A 277 -16.88 15.17 6.75
C PRO A 277 -15.71 14.70 7.62
N ALA A 278 -14.61 14.36 6.97
CA ALA A 278 -13.33 14.08 7.61
C ALA A 278 -12.64 15.37 8.10
N ALA A 279 -11.44 15.22 8.63
CA ALA A 279 -10.60 16.36 8.99
C ALA A 279 -10.31 17.25 7.77
N ASN A 280 -10.52 18.55 7.97
CA ASN A 280 -10.15 19.59 7.03
C ASN A 280 -8.64 19.86 7.17
N LEU A 281 -7.88 19.61 6.10
CA LEU A 281 -6.45 19.81 6.01
C LEU A 281 -6.19 20.98 5.04
N PRO A 282 -5.80 22.17 5.53
CA PRO A 282 -5.71 23.38 4.70
C PRO A 282 -4.85 23.26 3.45
N TYR A 283 -3.81 22.42 3.52
CA TYR A 283 -2.88 22.14 2.43
C TYR A 283 -3.39 21.11 1.41
N LEU A 284 -4.49 20.39 1.67
CA LEU A 284 -5.11 19.42 0.76
C LEU A 284 -6.47 19.93 0.28
N ARG A 285 -6.45 20.79 -0.73
CA ARG A 285 -7.65 21.33 -1.37
C ARG A 285 -7.78 20.82 -2.78
N GLY A 286 -9.02 20.62 -3.20
CA GLY A 286 -9.35 20.29 -4.56
C GLY A 286 -8.84 21.36 -5.51
N ILE A 287 -8.20 20.91 -6.59
CA ILE A 287 -7.76 21.74 -7.71
C ILE A 287 -8.23 21.10 -9.01
N ALA A 288 -8.53 21.93 -10.00
CA ALA A 288 -8.62 21.47 -11.37
C ALA A 288 -7.25 20.94 -11.82
N ASP A 289 -7.25 19.79 -12.47
CA ASP A 289 -6.05 19.09 -12.90
C ASP A 289 -6.19 18.57 -14.34
N PRO A 290 -6.31 19.46 -15.34
CA PRO A 290 -6.56 19.09 -16.74
C PRO A 290 -5.42 18.30 -17.39
N LEU A 291 -4.29 18.16 -16.70
CA LEU A 291 -3.13 17.37 -17.13
C LEU A 291 -3.20 15.92 -16.64
N ASP A 292 -4.14 15.60 -15.76
CA ASP A 292 -4.50 14.24 -15.41
C ASP A 292 -5.28 13.60 -16.58
N ARG A 293 -4.59 12.75 -17.34
CA ARG A 293 -5.13 12.05 -18.51
C ARG A 293 -5.22 10.55 -18.31
N ALA A 294 -5.55 10.13 -17.08
CA ALA A 294 -5.81 8.73 -16.81
C ALA A 294 -6.94 8.19 -17.71
N PRO A 295 -6.87 6.91 -18.13
CA PRO A 295 -7.93 6.31 -18.92
C PRO A 295 -9.24 6.24 -18.13
N SER A 296 -10.36 6.44 -18.83
CA SER A 296 -11.69 6.19 -18.27
C SER A 296 -11.93 4.68 -18.10
N TRP A 297 -12.80 4.34 -17.17
CA TRP A 297 -13.18 2.96 -16.88
C TRP A 297 -14.71 2.82 -16.91
N GLN A 298 -15.18 1.59 -17.09
CA GLN A 298 -16.59 1.24 -17.02
C GLN A 298 -16.74 -0.07 -16.27
N ILE A 299 -17.67 -0.11 -15.31
CA ILE A 299 -18.07 -1.32 -14.59
C ILE A 299 -19.51 -1.66 -14.99
N GLY A 300 -19.76 -2.93 -15.28
CA GLY A 300 -21.05 -3.43 -15.76
C GLY A 300 -21.11 -3.65 -17.29
N PRO A 301 -22.32 -3.84 -17.86
CA PRO A 301 -23.63 -3.68 -17.21
C PRO A 301 -23.87 -4.71 -16.09
N LEU A 302 -24.67 -4.33 -15.10
CA LEU A 302 -25.13 -5.22 -14.02
C LEU A 302 -26.66 -5.34 -14.14
N SER A 303 -27.20 -6.55 -13.98
CA SER A 303 -28.65 -6.71 -13.84
C SER A 303 -29.10 -6.20 -12.47
N ALA A 304 -30.38 -5.84 -12.32
CA ALA A 304 -30.94 -5.43 -11.03
C ALA A 304 -30.78 -6.52 -9.96
N ALA A 305 -30.83 -7.80 -10.35
CA ALA A 305 -30.65 -8.93 -9.45
C ALA A 305 -29.18 -9.11 -9.03
N ASP A 306 -28.23 -8.97 -9.96
CA ASP A 306 -26.79 -9.05 -9.65
C ASP A 306 -26.37 -7.91 -8.73
N ALA A 307 -26.88 -6.70 -8.99
CA ALA A 307 -26.62 -5.55 -8.13
C ALA A 307 -27.19 -5.76 -6.72
N ALA A 308 -28.39 -6.33 -6.58
CA ALA A 308 -28.94 -6.70 -5.27
C ALA A 308 -28.11 -7.79 -4.57
N GLN A 309 -27.58 -8.75 -5.34
CA GLN A 309 -26.71 -9.78 -4.78
C GLN A 309 -25.38 -9.20 -4.26
N ILE A 310 -24.83 -8.19 -4.94
CA ILE A 310 -23.65 -7.45 -4.45
C ILE A 310 -23.95 -6.82 -3.08
N LEU A 311 -25.12 -6.18 -2.92
CA LEU A 311 -25.51 -5.59 -1.63
C LEU A 311 -25.63 -6.66 -0.53
N ARG A 312 -26.32 -7.78 -0.80
CA ARG A 312 -26.47 -8.89 0.16
C ARG A 312 -25.14 -9.51 0.56
N ASN A 313 -24.17 -9.61 -0.36
CA ASN A 313 -22.83 -10.10 -0.05
C ASN A 313 -22.05 -9.17 0.89
N ASN A 314 -22.54 -7.94 1.08
CA ASN A 314 -22.00 -6.94 2.01
C ASN A 314 -22.97 -6.67 3.17
N ASP A 315 -23.80 -7.65 3.53
CA ASP A 315 -24.78 -7.61 4.63
C ASP A 315 -25.87 -6.54 4.49
N GLU A 316 -26.12 -6.06 3.26
CA GLU A 316 -27.14 -5.05 2.95
C GLU A 316 -28.29 -5.69 2.14
N ASP A 317 -29.40 -6.02 2.80
CA ASP A 317 -30.57 -6.64 2.15
C ASP A 317 -31.69 -5.62 1.89
N LEU A 318 -31.75 -5.15 0.64
CA LEU A 318 -32.80 -4.24 0.14
C LEU A 318 -33.86 -4.96 -0.71
N GLY A 319 -33.87 -6.30 -0.69
CA GLY A 319 -34.72 -7.15 -1.53
C GLY A 319 -34.01 -7.70 -2.77
N ASP A 320 -34.75 -8.42 -3.60
CA ASP A 320 -34.19 -9.23 -4.71
C ASP A 320 -33.71 -8.41 -5.93
N ARG A 321 -34.04 -7.11 -5.99
CA ARG A 321 -33.66 -6.22 -7.10
C ARG A 321 -33.23 -4.85 -6.59
N LEU A 322 -32.11 -4.33 -7.11
CA LEU A 322 -31.76 -2.92 -6.99
C LEU A 322 -32.47 -2.15 -8.11
N LEU A 323 -33.43 -1.31 -7.72
CA LEU A 323 -34.27 -0.52 -8.62
C LEU A 323 -33.63 0.82 -9.00
N GLY A 324 -32.72 1.35 -8.18
CA GLY A 324 -32.04 2.60 -8.51
C GLY A 324 -30.96 3.00 -7.52
N ILE A 325 -30.10 3.91 -7.97
CA ILE A 325 -29.08 4.56 -7.16
C ILE A 325 -29.23 6.07 -7.37
N ASP A 326 -29.84 6.74 -6.40
CA ASP A 326 -30.07 8.18 -6.48
C ASP A 326 -28.89 8.91 -5.82
N ILE A 327 -28.24 9.81 -6.56
CA ILE A 327 -27.12 10.59 -6.00
C ILE A 327 -27.68 11.68 -5.10
N LEU A 328 -27.35 11.61 -3.81
CA LEU A 328 -27.81 12.58 -2.81
C LEU A 328 -26.92 13.81 -2.78
N GLN A 329 -25.60 13.63 -2.90
CA GLN A 329 -24.65 14.73 -2.84
C GLN A 329 -23.38 14.43 -3.63
N ARG A 330 -22.85 15.46 -4.31
CA ARG A 330 -21.51 15.47 -4.91
C ARG A 330 -20.62 16.51 -4.22
N GLY A 331 -19.32 16.22 -4.18
CA GLY A 331 -18.29 17.14 -3.74
C GLY A 331 -17.90 18.14 -4.84
N PRO A 332 -17.05 19.13 -4.53
CA PRO A 332 -16.52 20.10 -5.49
C PRO A 332 -15.80 19.45 -6.69
N SER A 333 -15.21 18.27 -6.51
CA SER A 333 -14.56 17.54 -7.60
C SER A 333 -15.53 16.76 -8.50
N GLY A 334 -16.83 16.78 -8.20
CA GLY A 334 -17.85 15.95 -8.87
C GLY A 334 -17.97 14.53 -8.29
N ARG A 335 -17.09 14.13 -7.38
CA ARG A 335 -17.18 12.85 -6.67
C ARG A 335 -18.47 12.70 -5.89
N VAL A 336 -19.06 11.50 -5.94
CA VAL A 336 -20.24 11.16 -5.15
C VAL A 336 -19.86 11.05 -3.68
N LEU A 337 -20.56 11.80 -2.81
CA LEU A 337 -20.39 11.75 -1.36
C LEU A 337 -21.41 10.84 -0.69
N GLY A 338 -22.64 10.83 -1.19
CA GLY A 338 -23.70 9.96 -0.68
C GLY A 338 -24.70 9.59 -1.77
N VAL A 339 -25.26 8.39 -1.64
CA VAL A 339 -26.30 7.86 -2.51
C VAL A 339 -27.42 7.24 -1.69
N ARG A 340 -28.61 7.19 -2.28
CA ARG A 340 -29.71 6.34 -1.82
C ARG A 340 -29.83 5.14 -2.75
N LEU A 341 -29.70 3.95 -2.18
CA LEU A 341 -29.94 2.68 -2.84
C LEU A 341 -31.43 2.34 -2.68
N ARG A 342 -32.15 2.17 -3.79
CA ARG A 342 -33.57 1.78 -3.78
C ARG A 342 -33.68 0.32 -4.17
N GLY A 343 -33.89 -0.57 -3.22
CA GLY A 343 -34.21 -1.96 -3.50
C GLY A 343 -35.70 -2.20 -3.68
N SER A 344 -36.07 -3.45 -3.99
CA SER A 344 -37.47 -3.85 -4.18
C SER A 344 -38.28 -3.91 -2.89
N SER A 345 -37.62 -4.01 -1.73
CA SER A 345 -38.28 -4.15 -0.43
C SER A 345 -38.08 -2.92 0.47
N SER A 346 -36.91 -2.29 0.40
CA SER A 346 -36.52 -1.15 1.24
C SER A 346 -35.49 -0.28 0.51
N SER A 347 -35.08 0.81 1.16
CA SER A 347 -34.01 1.67 0.68
C SER A 347 -33.05 2.01 1.82
N ASP A 348 -31.78 2.19 1.49
CA ASP A 348 -30.79 2.69 2.44
C ASP A 348 -29.91 3.79 1.82
N GLU A 349 -29.26 4.59 2.67
CA GLU A 349 -28.33 5.62 2.26
C GLU A 349 -26.90 5.29 2.67
N VAL A 350 -26.01 5.27 1.69
CA VAL A 350 -24.60 4.95 1.92
C VAL A 350 -23.69 6.03 1.37
N SER A 351 -22.48 6.08 1.92
CA SER A 351 -21.45 6.99 1.41
C SER A 351 -20.95 6.56 0.02
N GLY A 352 -20.43 7.51 -0.75
CA GLY A 352 -19.74 7.21 -2.02
C GLY A 352 -18.62 6.16 -1.87
N PRO A 353 -17.74 6.25 -0.85
CA PRO A 353 -16.73 5.22 -0.58
C PRO A 353 -17.29 3.82 -0.34
N VAL A 354 -18.45 3.70 0.33
CA VAL A 354 -19.14 2.41 0.53
C VAL A 354 -19.65 1.87 -0.82
N LEU A 355 -20.30 2.71 -1.62
CA LEU A 355 -20.72 2.34 -2.98
C LEU A 355 -19.53 1.86 -3.83
N ARG A 356 -18.42 2.60 -3.78
CA ARG A 356 -17.17 2.25 -4.47
C ARG A 356 -16.67 0.87 -4.04
N ALA A 357 -16.62 0.60 -2.74
CA ALA A 357 -16.16 -0.67 -2.21
C ALA A 357 -17.04 -1.84 -2.65
N TRP A 358 -18.37 -1.71 -2.51
CA TRP A 358 -19.32 -2.78 -2.84
C TRP A 358 -19.33 -3.13 -4.33
N PHE A 359 -19.31 -2.12 -5.20
CA PHE A 359 -19.37 -2.31 -6.65
C PHE A 359 -17.98 -2.45 -7.31
N GLY A 360 -16.90 -2.47 -6.53
CA GLY A 360 -15.54 -2.59 -7.07
C GLY A 360 -15.14 -1.43 -7.99
N LEU A 361 -15.62 -0.21 -7.71
CA LEU A 361 -15.35 0.96 -8.53
C LEU A 361 -13.92 1.48 -8.27
N PRO A 362 -13.18 1.93 -9.30
CA PRO A 362 -11.87 2.56 -9.08
C PRO A 362 -11.91 3.86 -8.26
N ASP A 363 -12.93 4.71 -8.46
CA ASP A 363 -13.12 6.01 -7.81
C ASP A 363 -14.63 6.26 -7.50
N THR A 364 -14.96 7.30 -6.74
CA THR A 364 -16.32 7.82 -6.55
C THR A 364 -16.69 8.93 -7.54
N LEU A 365 -15.77 9.33 -8.42
CA LEU A 365 -16.06 10.17 -9.58
C LEU A 365 -16.72 9.32 -10.66
N VAL A 366 -18.04 9.19 -10.56
CA VAL A 366 -18.83 8.27 -11.40
C VAL A 366 -20.05 8.92 -11.99
N GLU A 367 -20.39 8.47 -13.19
CA GLU A 367 -21.72 8.60 -13.79
C GLU A 367 -22.40 7.25 -13.70
N ILE A 368 -23.60 7.22 -13.11
CA ILE A 368 -24.40 6.00 -13.00
C ILE A 368 -25.36 5.99 -14.18
N VAL A 369 -25.15 5.05 -15.10
CA VAL A 369 -25.96 4.90 -16.31
C VAL A 369 -26.84 3.66 -16.16
N GLY A 370 -28.11 3.86 -15.83
CA GLY A 370 -29.09 2.80 -15.60
C GLY A 370 -30.46 3.39 -15.30
N GLY A 371 -31.52 2.84 -15.93
CA GLY A 371 -32.81 3.53 -16.11
C GLY A 371 -33.96 3.04 -15.22
N GLY A 372 -34.89 3.99 -14.99
CA GLY A 372 -36.33 3.77 -14.75
C GLY A 372 -36.73 3.17 -13.42
#